data_AF-A0A955LLR2-F1
#
_entry.id   AF-A0A955LLR2-F1
#
_cell.length_a   1.000
_cell.length_b   1.000
_cell.length_c   1.000
_cell.angle_alpha   90.00
_cell.angle_beta   90.00
_cell.angle_gamma   90.00
#
_symmetry.space_group_name_H-M   'P 1'
#
loop_
_entity.id
_entity.type
_entity.pdbx_description
1 polymer ?
#
loop_
_entity_poly.entity_id
_entity_poly.type
_entity_poly.pdbx_seq_one_letter_code
_entity_poly.pdbx_strand_id
1 'polypeptide(L)'
;MKLHQLYDEAGHLYAFEVNNLMLSRTDAVNIVNSIPGARIIRKPGFCGYSFDDEFCEFKLGDKTFVIYEPWGDSSRFWIGQKQPGWCPELDKIAGCFQTKSFPYGAGGTVRLLVVSTIFLLALMAMISGF
;
A
#
# COMPACT_ATOMS: atom_id res chain seq x y z
N MET A 1 11.68 1.80 -3.48
CA MET A 1 11.02 3.01 -4.05
C MET A 1 11.55 4.28 -3.40
N LYS A 2 11.28 5.49 -3.94
CA LYS A 2 11.68 6.76 -3.29
C LYS A 2 10.75 7.05 -2.12
N LEU A 3 11.32 7.33 -0.95
CA LEU A 3 10.58 7.78 0.23
C LEU A 3 10.65 9.30 0.35
N HIS A 4 9.59 9.91 0.87
CA HIS A 4 9.59 11.26 1.40
C HIS A 4 9.58 11.17 2.93
N GLN A 5 10.74 11.34 3.55
CA GLN A 5 10.89 11.24 4.99
C GLN A 5 10.36 12.50 5.69
N LEU A 6 9.66 12.32 6.82
CA LEU A 6 9.10 13.39 7.64
C LEU A 6 9.78 13.35 9.01
N TYR A 7 10.40 14.48 9.37
CA TYR A 7 11.17 14.63 10.60
C TYR A 7 10.48 15.60 11.56
N ASP A 8 10.62 15.34 12.85
CA ASP A 8 10.16 16.25 13.90
C ASP A 8 11.16 17.41 14.11
N GLU A 9 10.86 18.33 15.04
CA GLU A 9 11.74 19.46 15.38
C GLU A 9 13.10 19.03 15.94
N ALA A 10 13.18 17.82 16.51
CA ALA A 10 14.42 17.24 17.03
C ALA A 10 15.21 16.48 15.95
N GLY A 11 14.71 16.40 14.73
CA GLY A 11 15.34 15.69 13.61
C GLY A 11 15.11 14.18 13.60
N HIS A 12 14.17 13.67 14.40
CA HIS A 12 13.80 12.25 14.40
C HIS A 12 12.77 11.96 13.32
N LEU A 13 12.94 10.84 12.62
CA LEU A 13 11.94 10.33 11.68
C LEU A 13 10.69 9.93 12.46
N TYR A 14 9.54 10.56 12.18
CA TYR A 14 8.26 10.22 12.80
C TYR A 14 7.25 9.60 11.82
N ALA A 15 7.45 9.83 10.52
CA ALA A 15 6.70 9.22 9.44
C ALA A 15 7.46 9.28 8.12
N PHE A 16 6.97 8.57 7.10
CA PHE A 16 7.42 8.76 5.73
C PHE A 16 6.28 8.51 4.76
N GLU A 17 6.40 9.09 3.57
CA GLU A 17 5.45 8.87 2.48
C GLU A 17 6.10 8.10 1.34
N VAL A 18 5.29 7.28 0.66
CA VAL A 18 5.66 6.56 -0.55
C VAL A 18 4.68 6.90 -1.66
N ASN A 19 5.19 7.04 -2.87
CA ASN A 19 4.35 7.23 -4.04
C ASN A 19 3.53 5.95 -4.31
N ASN A 20 2.21 6.10 -4.53
CA ASN A 20 1.29 4.98 -4.77
C ASN A 20 1.08 4.63 -6.26
N LEU A 21 1.69 5.36 -7.20
CA LEU A 21 1.56 5.14 -8.65
C LEU A 21 1.91 3.70 -9.04
N MET A 22 2.87 3.09 -8.33
CA MET A 22 3.30 1.71 -8.55
C MET A 22 3.06 0.78 -7.35
N LEU A 23 2.34 1.24 -6.33
CA LEU A 23 2.17 0.53 -5.07
C LEU A 23 0.69 0.48 -4.71
N SER A 24 0.07 -0.69 -4.79
CA SER A 24 -1.32 -0.86 -4.36
C SER A 24 -1.42 -0.95 -2.82
N ARG A 25 -2.63 -0.72 -2.27
CA ARG A 25 -2.92 -0.93 -0.84
C ARG A 25 -2.56 -2.36 -0.39
N THR A 26 -2.82 -3.36 -1.22
CA THR A 26 -2.48 -4.77 -0.97
C THR A 26 -0.96 -4.98 -0.97
N ASP A 27 -0.23 -4.38 -1.90
CA ASP A 27 1.23 -4.49 -1.97
C ASP A 27 1.89 -3.82 -0.77
N ALA A 28 1.38 -2.67 -0.33
CA ALA A 28 1.85 -2.01 0.89
C ALA A 28 1.69 -2.91 2.12
N VAL A 29 0.54 -3.60 2.26
CA VAL A 29 0.31 -4.58 3.31
C VAL A 29 1.26 -5.78 3.19
N ASN A 30 1.52 -6.26 1.96
CA ASN A 30 2.44 -7.37 1.73
C ASN A 30 3.89 -7.01 2.08
N ILE A 31 4.32 -5.77 1.83
CA ILE A 31 5.61 -5.26 2.29
C ILE A 31 5.66 -5.33 3.82
N VAL A 32 4.66 -4.79 4.52
CA VAL A 32 4.63 -4.84 5.98
C VAL A 32 4.62 -6.27 6.51
N ASN A 33 3.80 -7.15 5.93
CA ASN A 33 3.69 -8.55 6.35
C ASN A 33 4.99 -9.34 6.17
N SER A 34 5.91 -8.84 5.35
CA SER A 34 7.22 -9.45 5.13
C SER A 34 8.31 -8.99 6.10
N ILE A 35 8.01 -7.99 6.94
CA ILE A 35 8.93 -7.50 7.97
C ILE A 35 8.95 -8.52 9.12
N PRO A 36 10.10 -9.10 9.49
CA PRO A 36 10.17 -10.02 10.62
C PRO A 36 9.65 -9.38 11.91
N GLY A 37 8.71 -10.07 12.57
CA GLY A 37 8.06 -9.58 13.80
C GLY A 37 6.90 -8.60 13.59
N ALA A 38 6.57 -8.24 12.35
CA ALA A 38 5.38 -7.44 12.08
C ALA A 38 4.11 -8.30 12.21
N ARG A 39 3.08 -7.73 12.85
CA ARG A 39 1.75 -8.35 12.99
C ARG A 39 0.69 -7.43 12.44
N ILE A 40 0.06 -7.83 11.34
CA ILE A 40 -1.07 -7.09 10.77
C ILE A 40 -2.29 -7.19 11.70
N ILE A 41 -2.85 -6.04 12.05
CA ILE A 41 -4.07 -5.90 12.87
C ILE A 41 -5.29 -5.64 11.97
N ARG A 42 -5.13 -4.78 10.96
CA ARG A 42 -6.18 -4.42 9.99
C ARG A 42 -5.60 -4.48 8.57
N LYS A 43 -6.38 -5.03 7.64
CA LYS A 43 -6.08 -5.09 6.19
C LYS A 43 -7.16 -4.32 5.41
N PRO A 44 -6.88 -3.86 4.19
CA PRO A 44 -7.91 -3.34 3.30
C PRO A 44 -8.96 -4.43 3.00
N GLY A 45 -10.18 -4.00 2.68
CA GLY A 45 -11.29 -4.90 2.35
C GLY A 45 -11.06 -5.73 1.08
N PHE A 46 -12.08 -6.51 0.71
CA PHE A 46 -12.01 -7.42 -0.43
C PHE A 46 -11.60 -6.68 -1.73
N CYS A 47 -10.69 -7.27 -2.51
CA CYS A 47 -10.07 -6.66 -3.70
C CYS A 47 -9.30 -5.33 -3.46
N GLY A 48 -8.87 -5.02 -2.23
CA GLY A 48 -8.10 -3.81 -1.94
C GLY A 48 -8.95 -2.54 -1.85
N TYR A 49 -10.28 -2.66 -1.92
CA TYR A 49 -11.19 -1.55 -1.64
C TYR A 49 -11.42 -1.44 -0.14
N SER A 50 -11.01 -0.31 0.42
CA SER A 50 -11.50 0.19 1.70
C SER A 50 -11.95 1.63 1.50
N PHE A 51 -13.10 2.00 2.06
CA PHE A 51 -13.52 3.41 2.15
C PHE A 51 -12.77 4.14 3.26
N ASP A 52 -12.01 3.42 4.08
CA ASP A 52 -11.16 4.02 5.09
C ASP A 52 -9.86 4.51 4.46
N ASP A 53 -9.53 5.76 4.76
CA ASP A 53 -8.25 6.38 4.44
C ASP A 53 -7.10 5.64 5.15
N GLU A 54 -7.32 5.21 6.40
CA GLU A 54 -6.40 4.33 7.13
C GLU A 54 -6.65 2.84 6.80
N PHE A 55 -6.11 2.36 5.68
CA PHE A 55 -6.43 1.02 5.19
C PHE A 55 -5.62 -0.12 5.82
N CYS A 56 -4.54 0.16 6.55
CA CYS A 56 -3.71 -0.87 7.21
C CYS A 56 -3.33 -0.43 8.62
N GLU A 57 -3.45 -1.33 9.59
CA GLU A 57 -2.92 -1.16 10.94
C GLU A 57 -2.08 -2.38 11.29
N PHE A 58 -0.91 -2.18 11.87
CA PHE A 58 -0.01 -3.27 12.21
C PHE A 58 0.84 -2.93 13.44
N LYS A 59 1.39 -3.97 14.06
CA LYS A 59 2.35 -3.85 15.15
C LYS A 59 3.74 -4.31 14.71
N LEU A 60 4.76 -3.69 15.28
CA LEU A 60 6.14 -4.17 15.25
C LEU A 60 6.71 -3.94 16.65
N GLY A 61 7.01 -5.01 17.38
CA GLY A 61 7.27 -4.94 18.81
C GLY A 61 6.03 -4.49 19.60
N ASP A 62 6.22 -3.50 20.48
CA ASP A 62 5.18 -2.86 21.30
C ASP A 62 4.50 -1.68 20.60
N LYS A 63 5.00 -1.25 19.44
CA LYS A 63 4.51 -0.08 18.70
C LYS A 63 3.43 -0.45 17.69
N THR A 64 2.50 0.49 17.47
CA THR A 64 1.42 0.37 16.50
C THR A 64 1.59 1.41 15.40
N PHE A 65 1.50 0.96 14.16
CA PHE A 65 1.69 1.74 12.95
C PHE A 65 0.46 1.66 12.06
N VAL A 66 0.28 2.66 11.21
CA VAL A 66 -0.78 2.70 10.21
C VAL A 66 -0.23 3.05 8.84
N ILE A 67 -0.94 2.62 7.82
CA ILE A 67 -0.80 3.15 6.46
C ILE A 67 -2.08 3.92 6.13
N TYR A 68 -1.90 5.16 5.73
CA TYR A 68 -2.94 6.13 5.48
C TYR A 68 -2.81 6.67 4.05
N GLU A 69 -3.92 6.76 3.33
CA GLU A 69 -4.02 7.43 2.03
C GLU A 69 -4.99 8.62 2.16
N PRO A 70 -4.49 9.87 2.19
CA PRO A 70 -5.37 11.02 2.26
C PRO A 70 -6.31 11.08 1.05
N TRP A 71 -7.62 11.08 1.27
CA TRP A 71 -8.68 11.38 0.28
C TRP A 71 -8.80 10.46 -0.94
N GLY A 72 -8.16 9.29 -0.97
CA GLY A 72 -8.33 8.29 -2.03
C GLY A 72 -7.86 8.70 -3.45
N ASP A 73 -7.45 9.96 -3.63
CA ASP A 73 -6.83 10.52 -4.84
C ASP A 73 -5.39 11.00 -4.62
N SER A 74 -4.92 10.99 -3.37
CA SER A 74 -3.53 11.28 -3.04
C SER A 74 -2.60 10.36 -3.84
N SER A 75 -1.56 10.92 -4.44
CA SER A 75 -0.50 10.13 -5.10
C SER A 75 0.45 9.44 -4.12
N ARG A 76 0.12 9.44 -2.82
CA ARG A 76 1.01 8.98 -1.75
C ARG A 76 0.28 8.26 -0.64
N PHE A 77 0.92 7.23 -0.13
CA PHE A 77 0.62 6.64 1.16
C PHE A 77 1.55 7.23 2.21
N TRP A 78 0.96 7.59 3.34
CA TRP A 78 1.66 7.96 4.56
C TRP A 78 1.80 6.72 5.45
N ILE A 79 3.00 6.49 5.97
CA ILE A 79 3.31 5.41 6.89
C ILE A 79 3.94 6.02 8.14
N GLY A 80 3.38 5.71 9.29
CA GLY A 80 3.90 6.23 10.55
C GLY A 80 3.26 5.57 11.75
N GLN A 81 3.71 5.99 12.93
CA GLN A 81 3.20 5.47 14.19
C GLN A 81 1.80 6.04 14.46
N LYS A 82 0.87 5.18 14.92
CA LYS A 82 -0.50 5.60 15.27
C LYS A 82 -0.52 6.57 16.45
N GLN A 83 0.40 6.37 17.40
CA GLN A 83 0.69 7.30 18.48
C GLN A 83 2.01 7.99 18.14
N PRO A 84 2.03 9.31 17.87
CA PRO A 84 3.25 10.00 17.49
C PRO A 84 4.36 9.83 18.53
N GLY A 85 5.57 9.61 18.04
CA GLY A 85 6.76 9.46 18.86
C GLY A 85 7.93 8.95 18.05
N TRP A 86 9.14 9.13 18.57
CA TRP A 86 10.32 8.53 17.99
C TRP A 86 10.33 7.03 18.27
N CYS A 87 10.56 6.23 17.23
CA CYS A 87 10.81 4.80 17.36
C CYS A 87 11.77 4.31 16.26
N PRO A 88 12.81 3.53 16.61
CA PRO A 88 13.77 2.97 15.64
C PRO A 88 13.14 1.92 14.71
N GLU A 89 11.97 1.38 15.07
CA GLU A 89 11.16 0.51 14.21
C GLU A 89 10.80 1.19 12.89
N LEU A 90 10.60 2.51 12.90
CA LEU A 90 10.21 3.23 11.70
C LEU A 90 11.31 3.24 10.63
N ASP A 91 12.58 3.31 11.04
CA ASP A 91 13.73 3.18 10.13
C ASP A 91 13.77 1.80 9.47
N LYS A 92 13.45 0.74 10.21
CA LYS A 92 13.36 -0.62 9.66
C LYS A 92 12.25 -0.74 8.64
N ILE A 93 11.08 -0.18 8.95
CA ILE A 93 9.93 -0.16 8.04
C ILE A 93 10.30 0.62 6.78
N ALA A 94 10.86 1.82 6.91
CA ALA A 94 11.32 2.65 5.81
C ALA A 94 12.32 1.89 4.91
N GLY A 95 13.33 1.24 5.49
CA GLY A 95 14.29 0.41 4.76
C GLY A 95 13.62 -0.71 3.95
N CYS A 96 12.59 -1.36 4.50
CA CYS A 96 11.85 -2.38 3.77
C CYS A 96 11.11 -1.83 2.54
N PHE A 97 10.49 -0.64 2.64
CA PHE A 97 9.86 0.03 1.50
C PHE A 97 10.89 0.54 0.48
N GLN A 98 12.09 0.94 0.91
CA GLN A 98 13.16 1.31 -0.02
C GLN A 98 13.63 0.12 -0.85
N THR A 99 13.92 -1.01 -0.20
CA THR A 99 14.46 -2.20 -0.85
C THR A 99 13.42 -2.93 -1.72
N LYS A 100 12.15 -2.95 -1.30
CA LYS A 100 11.09 -3.63 -2.06
C LYS A 100 10.50 -2.68 -3.10
N SER A 101 10.75 -2.97 -4.38
CA SER A 101 10.02 -2.38 -5.49
C SER A 101 9.20 -3.47 -6.13
N PHE A 102 7.88 -3.44 -5.97
CA PHE A 102 7.01 -4.35 -6.71
C PHE A 102 6.73 -3.74 -8.08
N PRO A 103 6.97 -4.46 -9.20
CA PRO A 103 6.30 -4.13 -10.44
C PRO A 103 4.80 -4.33 -10.22
N TYR A 104 3.99 -3.43 -10.77
CA TYR A 104 2.53 -3.44 -10.63
C TYR A 104 1.95 -4.87 -10.77
N GLY A 105 1.30 -5.37 -9.72
CA GLY A 105 0.37 -6.48 -9.84
C GLY A 105 0.90 -7.91 -9.75
N ALA A 106 1.49 -8.32 -8.62
CA ALA A 106 1.44 -9.75 -8.25
C ALA A 106 0.00 -10.23 -7.95
N GLY A 107 -0.97 -9.30 -7.81
CA GLY A 107 -2.41 -9.60 -7.75
C GLY A 107 -3.29 -8.74 -8.69
N GLY A 108 -2.69 -7.89 -9.53
CA GLY A 108 -3.42 -6.94 -10.39
C GLY A 108 -3.62 -7.41 -11.84
N THR A 109 -2.81 -8.35 -12.32
CA THR A 109 -2.79 -8.80 -13.72
C THR A 109 -4.08 -9.51 -14.16
N VAL A 110 -4.90 -9.98 -13.22
CA VAL A 110 -6.17 -10.63 -13.55
C VAL A 110 -7.27 -9.61 -13.90
N ARG A 111 -7.15 -8.33 -13.48
CA ARG A 111 -8.25 -7.37 -13.66
C ARG A 111 -8.28 -6.70 -15.03
N LEU A 112 -7.13 -6.47 -15.67
CA LEU A 112 -7.09 -5.79 -16.97
C LEU A 112 -7.31 -6.73 -18.17
N LEU A 113 -6.86 -7.99 -18.07
CA LEU A 113 -7.04 -8.98 -19.14
C LEU A 113 -8.46 -9.53 -19.23
N VAL A 114 -9.19 -9.63 -18.10
CA VAL A 114 -10.57 -10.12 -18.10
C VAL A 114 -11.53 -9.07 -18.71
N VAL A 115 -11.31 -7.78 -18.46
CA VAL A 115 -12.16 -6.74 -19.06
C VAL A 115 -11.90 -6.61 -20.56
N SER A 116 -10.65 -6.71 -21.03
CA SER A 116 -10.35 -6.64 -22.46
C SER A 116 -10.83 -7.87 -23.25
N THR A 117 -10.72 -9.08 -22.68
CA THR A 117 -11.22 -10.30 -23.35
C THR A 117 -12.75 -10.36 -23.39
N ILE A 118 -13.45 -9.96 -22.33
CA ILE A 118 -14.92 -9.85 -22.35
C ILE A 118 -15.38 -8.80 -23.38
N PHE A 119 -14.69 -7.66 -23.47
CA PHE A 119 -15.04 -6.62 -24.44
C PHE A 119 -14.76 -7.07 -25.89
N LEU A 120 -13.65 -7.78 -26.13
CA LEU A 120 -13.34 -8.34 -27.46
C LEU A 120 -14.35 -9.42 -27.86
N LEU A 121 -14.74 -10.30 -26.93
CA LEU A 121 -15.76 -11.33 -27.18
C LEU A 121 -17.14 -10.73 -27.45
N ALA A 122 -17.54 -9.70 -26.71
CA ALA A 122 -18.78 -8.97 -26.96
C ALA A 122 -18.77 -8.24 -28.31
N LEU A 123 -17.63 -7.65 -28.69
CA LEU A 123 -17.45 -7.02 -29.99
C LEU A 123 -17.49 -8.04 -31.14
N MET A 124 -16.85 -9.20 -30.97
CA MET A 124 -16.89 -10.28 -31.95
C MET A 124 -18.30 -10.88 -32.10
N ALA A 125 -19.06 -11.00 -31.00
CA ALA A 125 -20.45 -11.44 -31.03
C ALA A 125 -21.37 -10.45 -31.78
N MET A 126 -21.18 -9.14 -31.58
CA MET A 126 -21.95 -8.12 -32.31
C MET A 126 -21.63 -8.05 -33.81
N ILE A 127 -20.38 -8.36 -34.21
CA ILE A 127 -19.99 -8.36 -35.63
C ILE A 127 -20.44 -9.65 -36.34
N SER A 128 -20.62 -10.75 -35.60
CA SER A 128 -21.00 -12.06 -36.17
C SER A 128 -22.50 -12.32 -36.29
N GLY A 129 -23.36 -11.39 -35.84
CA GLY A 129 -24.79 -11.40 -36.17
C GLY A 129 -25.58 -12.60 -35.67
N PHE A 130 -25.24 -13.12 -34.48
CA PHE A 130 -26.11 -14.03 -33.73
C PHE A 130 -27.13 -13.26 -32.88
#